data_AF-A0A846NIZ2-F1
#
_entry.id   AF-A0A846NIZ2-F1
#
_cell.length_a   1.000
_cell.length_b   1.000
_cell.length_c   1.000
_cell.angle_alpha   90.00
_cell.angle_beta   90.00
_cell.angle_gamma   90.00
#
_symmetry.space_group_name_H-M   'P 1'
#
loop_
_entity.id
_entity.type
_entity.pdbx_description
1 polymer ?
#
loop_
_entity_poly.entity_id
_entity_poly.type
_entity_poly.pdbx_seq_one_letter_code
_entity_poly.pdbx_strand_id
1 'polypeptide(L)' 'MAFKIVISEPKSRKAWQIEKDAPSFIGKKIGDKFDGSLIGLSGFTLQITGGSDKDGFPMRPDL' A
#
# COMPACT_ATOMS: atom_id res chain seq x y z
N MET A 1 -6.62 13.16 -4.29
CA MET A 1 -5.87 13.22 -3.02
C MET A 1 -4.82 12.15 -3.16
N ALA A 2 -3.60 12.54 -3.54
CA ALA A 2 -2.59 11.58 -3.98
C ALA A 2 -2.15 10.71 -2.79
N PHE A 3 -2.27 9.39 -2.94
CA PHE A 3 -1.73 8.44 -1.98
C PHE A 3 -0.25 8.21 -2.31
N LYS A 4 0.60 8.35 -1.30
CA LYS A 4 1.98 7.86 -1.36
C LYS A 4 1.96 6.38 -1.02
N ILE A 5 2.33 5.55 -1.99
CA ILE A 5 2.36 4.10 -1.84
C ILE A 5 3.81 3.66 -1.88
N VAL A 6 4.27 3.01 -0.81
CA VAL A 6 5.62 2.45 -0.72
C VAL A 6 5.53 0.95 -0.94
N ILE A 7 6.05 0.50 -2.07
CA ILE A 7 6.12 -0.92 -2.43
C ILE A 7 7.46 -1.44 -1.95
N SER A 8 7.43 -2.37 -0.99
CA SER A 8 8.63 -3.05 -0.51
C SER A 8 8.71 -4.46 -1.07
N GLU A 9 9.81 -4.79 -1.72
CA GLU A 9 10.11 -6.15 -2.16
C GLU A 9 11.15 -6.78 -1.21
N PRO A 10 10.75 -7.66 -0.28
CA PRO A 10 11.65 -8.21 0.74
C PRO A 10 12.75 -9.10 0.15
N LYS A 11 12.52 -9.72 -1.02
CA LYS A 11 13.50 -10.59 -1.69
C LYS A 11 14.67 -9.79 -2.26
N SER A 12 14.38 -8.68 -2.93
CA SER A 12 15.40 -7.81 -3.51
C SER A 12 15.93 -6.76 -2.53
N ARG A 13 15.29 -6.62 -1.35
CA ARG A 13 15.55 -5.58 -0.34
C ARG A 13 15.44 -4.17 -0.90
N LYS A 14 14.60 -3.99 -1.93
CA LYS A 14 14.34 -2.70 -2.55
C LYS A 14 12.95 -2.20 -2.15
N ALA A 15 12.84 -0.89 -2.08
CA ALA A 15 11.58 -0.21 -1.90
C ALA A 15 11.45 0.90 -2.94
N TRP A 16 10.25 1.08 -3.47
CA TRP A 16 9.93 2.14 -4.41
C TRP A 16 8.71 2.89 -3.93
N GLN A 17 8.75 4.20 -4.05
CA GLN A 17 7.63 5.07 -3.75
C GLN A 17 6.97 5.52 -5.04
N ILE A 18 5.65 5.39 -5.10
CA ILE A 18 4.83 5.93 -6.17
C ILE A 18 3.76 6.85 -5.58
N GLU A 19 3.39 7.87 -6.33
CA GLU A 19 2.26 8.73 -6.01
C GLU A 19 1.13 8.45 -7.00
N LYS A 20 -0.03 8.05 -6.49
CA LYS A 20 -1.19 7.74 -7.33
C LYS A 20 -2.49 8.06 -6.59
N ASP A 21 -3.49 8.51 -7.33
CA ASP A 21 -4.87 8.50 -6.81
C ASP A 21 -5.39 7.06 -6.84
N ALA A 22 -5.68 6.54 -5.65
CA ALA A 22 -6.05 5.14 -5.49
C ALA A 22 -7.27 5.01 -4.55
N PRO A 23 -8.46 5.45 -5.01
CA PRO A 23 -9.69 5.35 -4.23
C PRO A 23 -10.05 3.90 -3.89
N SER A 24 -9.57 2.92 -4.68
CA SER A 24 -9.78 1.50 -4.45
C SER A 24 -9.17 0.95 -3.15
N PHE A 25 -8.25 1.68 -2.50
CA PHE A 25 -7.72 1.30 -1.19
C PHE A 25 -8.61 1.73 -0.02
N ILE A 26 -9.57 2.64 -0.26
CA ILE A 26 -10.50 3.09 0.78
C ILE A 26 -11.41 1.91 1.14
N GLY A 27 -11.44 1.57 2.42
CA GLY A 27 -12.22 0.43 2.95
C GLY A 27 -11.46 -0.90 3.00
N LYS A 28 -10.22 -0.97 2.53
CA LYS A 28 -9.34 -2.13 2.75
C LYS A 28 -8.70 -2.08 4.14
N LYS A 29 -8.47 -3.24 4.73
CA LYS A 29 -7.83 -3.38 6.05
C LYS A 29 -6.35 -3.77 5.92
N ILE A 30 -5.59 -3.56 6.99
CA ILE A 30 -4.24 -4.12 7.09
C ILE A 30 -4.34 -5.64 7.05
N GLY A 31 -3.49 -6.28 6.24
CA GLY A 31 -3.53 -7.72 5.98
C GLY A 31 -4.27 -8.09 4.70
N ASP A 32 -5.07 -7.18 4.13
CA ASP A 32 -5.77 -7.46 2.87
C ASP A 32 -4.79 -7.58 1.71
N LYS A 33 -5.06 -8.58 0.86
CA LYS A 33 -4.36 -8.79 -0.39
C LYS A 33 -5.13 -8.16 -1.55
N PHE A 34 -4.42 -7.53 -2.45
CA PHE A 34 -4.98 -6.90 -3.64
C PHE A 34 -4.09 -7.16 -4.86
N ASP A 35 -4.67 -7.01 -6.04
CA ASP A 35 -3.96 -7.15 -7.29
C ASP A 35 -3.11 -5.89 -7.57
N GLY A 36 -1.82 -6.08 -7.79
CA GLY A 36 -0.85 -5.02 -8.08
C GLY A 36 -1.16 -4.25 -9.36
N SER A 37 -2.04 -4.77 -10.23
CA SER A 37 -2.55 -4.06 -11.41
C SER A 37 -3.17 -2.70 -11.05
N LEU A 38 -3.76 -2.56 -9.85
CA LEU A 38 -4.30 -1.27 -9.35
C LEU A 38 -3.24 -0.17 -9.28
N ILE A 39 -1.98 -0.54 -9.03
CA ILE A 39 -0.85 0.37 -8.88
C ILE A 39 0.17 0.28 -10.02
N GLY A 40 -0.15 -0.45 -11.09
CA GLY A 40 0.72 -0.61 -12.26
C GLY A 40 1.74 -1.76 -12.16
N LEU A 41 1.59 -2.63 -11.15
CA LEU A 41 2.36 -3.87 -10.98
C LEU A 41 1.50 -5.07 -11.40
N SER A 42 1.20 -5.18 -12.69
CA SER A 42 0.45 -6.31 -13.23
C SER A 42 1.17 -7.63 -13.01
N GLY A 43 0.46 -8.65 -12.53
CA GLY A 43 1.00 -9.98 -12.26
C GLY A 43 1.58 -10.19 -10.86
N PHE A 44 1.50 -9.17 -9.99
CA PHE A 44 1.88 -9.29 -8.58
C PHE A 44 0.66 -9.18 -7.68
N THR A 45 0.61 -10.01 -6.64
CA THR A 45 -0.32 -9.82 -5.52
C THR A 45 0.41 -9.12 -4.39
N LEU A 46 -0.13 -8.00 -3.95
CA LEU A 46 0.43 -7.19 -2.89
C LEU A 46 -0.45 -7.29 -1.64
N GLN A 47 0.17 -7.06 -0.49
CA GLN A 47 -0.51 -7.05 0.80
C GLN A 47 -0.35 -5.68 1.44
N ILE A 48 -1.44 -5.17 2.01
CA ILE A 48 -1.38 -3.95 2.83
C ILE A 48 -0.75 -4.33 4.16
N THR A 49 0.45 -3.78 4.44
CA THR A 49 1.18 -4.03 5.69
C THR A 49 0.97 -2.95 6.73
N GLY A 50 0.44 -1.79 6.33
CA GLY A 50 0.20 -0.64 7.19
C GLY A 50 0.19 0.66 6.39
N GLY A 51 0.22 1.77 7.12
CA GLY A 51 0.26 3.11 6.54
C GLY A 51 0.38 4.16 7.63
N SER A 52 0.36 5.42 7.20
CA SER A 52 0.33 6.59 8.08
C SER A 52 -0.74 7.55 7.58
N ASP A 53 -1.38 8.26 8.48
CA ASP A 53 -2.28 9.35 8.12
C ASP A 53 -1.52 10.65 7.81
N LYS A 54 -2.27 11.74 7.57
CA LYS A 54 -1.71 13.05 7.25
C LYS A 54 -0.89 13.65 8.39
N ASP A 55 -1.27 13.35 9.64
CA ASP A 55 -0.65 13.89 10.85
C ASP A 55 0.51 13.00 11.35
N GLY A 56 0.76 11.88 10.66
CA GLY A 56 1.87 10.96 10.94
C GLY A 56 1.52 9.84 11.90
N PHE A 57 0.25 9.66 12.26
CA PHE A 57 -0.18 8.55 13.10
C PHE A 57 -0.06 7.24 12.31
N PRO A 58 0.64 6.23 12.87
CA PRO A 58 0.74 4.92 12.25
C PRO A 58 -0.59 4.18 12.36
N MET A 59 -0.95 3.46 11.30
CA MET A 59 -2.09 2.55 11.36
C MET A 59 -1.72 1.33 12.20
N ARG A 60 -2.62 0.94 13.10
CA ARG A 60 -2.45 -0.22 13.99
C ARG A 60 -3.32 -1.38 13.49
N PRO A 61 -2.76 -2.58 13.25
CA PRO A 61 -3.53 -3.72 12.72
C PRO A 61 -4.50 -4.34 13.75
N ASP A 62 -4.38 -3.99 15.01
CA ASP A 62 -5.23 -4.42 16.13
C ASP A 62 -6.50 -3.56 16.32
N LEU A 63 -6.66 -2.49 15.53
CA LEU A 63 -7.82 -1.59 15.52
C LEU A 63 -8.61 -1.72 14.21
#